data_AF-A0A7Y6X212-F1
#
_entry.id   AF-A0A7Y6X212-F1
#
_cell.length_a   1.000
_cell.length_b   1.000
_cell.length_c   1.000
_cell.angle_alpha   90.00
_cell.angle_beta   90.00
_cell.angle_gamma   90.00
#
_symmetry.space_group_name_H-M   'P 1'
#
loop_
_entity.id
_entity.type
_entity.pdbx_description
1 polymer ?
#
loop_
_entity_poly.entity_id
_entity_poly.type
_entity_poly.pdbx_seq_one_letter_code
_entity_poly.pdbx_strand_id
1 'polypeptide(L)'
;MRLPIRLLRPKARRRAQRGQAIVLGALSFLVLALMVTLSFNLAHALRQKMGLQQHSDALAYSMAVLEARSLNYYAVSNRGIAASYVAMNSIHAYMAASSVTGEMMRASAKNFNAIALMELAKCFSCYTCAVHCAHAAEAKKIAGEFDKAGQDYDQKVRSLESSFNAAVRGVDLMVDNLHASQREAHSQTLQAVRDGRSHGLSLLTQYSVPGASDLSQAVGGLNANEFNCAVDGMDCRNSVENASPDALARVMTEIANATRSDWGANRAYKGDRLGLMKPSYLHPDFFDELRDIPDQGSYLVLEHEGTSKTVQNKSEVNSGGKQGGNSGTTSAAQEEGRILHTWRHGFTWASSYEAGVWSDANGGGHEPDGAHSGSHNFEGVNANALSGCARSGNCFMKFRANPSSARDWGQPRVYSYLTRRLRVGDPKRAPWELNSSAQVRLDHGAQGSASLTLAAQEGVAISKALVYYHRFGANGWREAPNLFSPYWRAKLHPISSDEAAEVLNAAGNTDASRLAQVPGVSL
;
A
#
# COMPACT_ATOMS: atom_id res chain seq x y z
N MET A 1 -79.91 59.98 -83.61
CA MET A 1 -80.20 59.72 -82.18
C MET A 1 -79.37 58.51 -81.74
N ARG A 2 -78.59 58.67 -80.65
CA ARG A 2 -77.74 57.70 -79.90
C ARG A 2 -76.31 58.24 -79.70
N LEU A 3 -76.10 58.88 -78.55
CA LEU A 3 -74.78 59.10 -77.94
C LEU A 3 -74.27 57.79 -77.33
N PRO A 4 -72.93 57.59 -77.27
CA PRO A 4 -72.35 57.31 -75.95
C PRO A 4 -70.97 57.94 -75.70
N ILE A 5 -70.92 58.73 -74.62
CA ILE A 5 -70.02 58.67 -73.45
C ILE A 5 -68.54 58.33 -73.67
N ARG A 6 -67.70 59.34 -73.40
CA ARG A 6 -66.25 59.27 -73.13
C ARG A 6 -65.94 58.43 -71.88
N LEU A 7 -64.92 57.56 -71.98
CA LEU A 7 -64.08 57.17 -70.85
C LEU A 7 -62.63 57.46 -71.20
N LEU A 8 -62.07 58.52 -70.59
CA LEU A 8 -60.64 58.82 -70.64
C LEU A 8 -59.90 57.81 -69.76
N ARG A 9 -59.17 56.87 -70.38
CA ARG A 9 -58.18 56.03 -69.69
C ARG A 9 -56.96 56.89 -69.33
N PRO A 10 -56.56 56.98 -68.05
CA PRO A 10 -55.31 57.65 -67.72
C PRO A 10 -54.14 56.80 -68.24
N LYS A 11 -53.26 57.41 -69.04
CA LYS A 11 -51.95 56.82 -69.37
C LYS A 11 -51.15 56.76 -68.06
N ALA A 12 -51.11 55.59 -67.43
CA ALA A 12 -50.19 55.32 -66.33
C ALA A 12 -48.75 55.47 -66.84
N ARG A 13 -48.06 56.54 -66.40
CA ARG A 13 -46.61 56.67 -66.56
C ARG A 13 -45.96 55.45 -65.92
N ARG A 14 -45.32 54.59 -66.72
CA ARG A 14 -44.39 53.57 -66.21
C ARG A 14 -43.26 54.31 -65.50
N ARG A 15 -43.34 54.43 -64.16
CA ARG A 15 -42.18 54.75 -63.33
C ARG A 15 -41.18 53.64 -63.57
N ALA A 16 -40.03 53.98 -64.17
CA ALA A 16 -38.88 53.09 -64.19
C ALA A 16 -38.58 52.71 -62.73
N GLN A 17 -38.82 51.46 -62.35
CA GLN A 17 -38.42 50.94 -61.06
C GLN A 17 -36.89 51.02 -60.99
N ARG A 18 -36.39 51.94 -60.16
CA ARG A 18 -34.97 52.05 -59.85
C ARG A 18 -34.56 50.80 -59.06
N GLY A 19 -33.54 50.07 -59.53
CA GLY A 19 -33.06 48.80 -58.97
C GLY A 19 -32.50 48.83 -57.55
N GLN A 20 -32.82 49.84 -56.74
CA GLN A 20 -32.35 49.98 -55.35
C GLN A 20 -32.86 48.86 -54.42
N ALA A 21 -34.03 48.28 -54.69
CA ALA A 21 -34.57 47.18 -53.87
C ALA A 21 -33.78 45.87 -54.04
N ILE A 22 -33.22 45.60 -55.23
CA ILE A 22 -32.37 44.42 -55.48
C ILE A 22 -31.05 44.54 -54.73
N VAL A 23 -30.45 45.75 -54.71
CA VAL A 23 -29.20 46.00 -53.98
C VAL A 23 -29.41 45.82 -52.47
N LEU A 24 -30.48 46.38 -51.91
CA LEU A 24 -30.83 46.20 -50.51
C LEU A 24 -31.13 44.72 -50.18
N GLY A 25 -31.92 44.03 -51.00
CA GLY A 25 -32.22 42.61 -50.82
C GLY A 25 -30.96 41.73 -50.88
N ALA A 26 -30.08 41.94 -51.86
CA ALA A 26 -28.82 41.21 -51.99
C ALA A 26 -27.90 41.45 -50.78
N LEU A 27 -27.81 42.69 -50.29
CA LEU A 27 -27.07 43.02 -49.06
C LEU A 27 -27.67 42.33 -47.83
N SER A 28 -29.00 42.34 -47.69
CA SER A 28 -29.67 41.66 -46.57
C SER A 28 -29.44 40.14 -46.60
N PHE A 29 -29.54 39.50 -47.78
CA PHE A 29 -29.24 38.08 -47.93
C PHE A 29 -27.77 37.75 -47.65
N LEU A 30 -26.83 38.60 -48.09
CA LEU A 30 -25.41 38.46 -47.79
C LEU A 30 -25.16 38.51 -46.29
N VAL A 31 -25.73 39.49 -45.59
CA VAL A 31 -25.61 39.63 -44.14
C VAL A 31 -26.20 38.40 -43.43
N LEU A 32 -27.37 37.93 -43.86
CA LEU A 32 -28.01 36.75 -43.27
C LEU A 32 -27.17 35.48 -43.49
N ALA A 33 -26.60 35.29 -44.68
CA ALA A 33 -25.69 34.18 -44.96
C ALA A 33 -24.43 34.25 -44.09
N LEU A 34 -23.82 35.42 -43.94
CA LEU A 34 -22.68 35.63 -43.05
C LEU A 34 -23.03 35.30 -41.60
N MET A 35 -24.16 35.77 -41.10
CA MET A 35 -24.63 35.48 -39.75
C MET A 35 -24.79 33.97 -39.51
N VAL A 36 -25.41 33.24 -40.44
CA VAL A 36 -25.59 31.78 -40.32
C VAL A 36 -24.25 31.04 -40.32
N THR A 37 -23.33 31.40 -41.21
CA THR A 37 -21.98 30.78 -41.24
C THR A 37 -21.19 31.06 -39.96
N LEU A 38 -21.28 32.28 -39.42
CA LEU A 38 -20.69 32.66 -38.14
C LEU A 38 -21.28 31.85 -36.98
N SER A 39 -22.61 31.75 -36.91
CA SER A 39 -23.28 30.94 -35.89
C SER A 39 -22.88 29.47 -35.95
N PHE A 40 -22.77 28.90 -37.15
CA PHE A 40 -22.34 27.51 -37.31
C PHE A 40 -20.87 27.29 -36.95
N ASN A 41 -19.98 28.22 -37.33
CA ASN A 41 -18.57 28.20 -36.89
C ASN A 41 -18.46 28.19 -35.37
N LEU A 42 -19.19 29.09 -34.70
CA LEU A 42 -19.21 29.17 -33.25
C LEU A 42 -19.78 27.89 -32.63
N ALA A 43 -20.91 27.39 -33.14
CA ALA A 43 -21.52 26.15 -32.64
C ALA A 43 -20.57 24.94 -32.79
N HIS A 44 -19.86 24.84 -33.91
CA HIS A 44 -18.86 23.80 -34.11
C HIS A 44 -17.70 23.93 -33.12
N ALA A 45 -17.14 25.13 -32.98
CA ALA A 45 -16.03 25.39 -32.06
C ALA A 45 -16.43 25.10 -30.60
N LEU A 46 -17.62 25.51 -30.17
CA LEU A 46 -18.17 25.21 -28.85
C LEU A 46 -18.35 23.71 -28.63
N ARG A 47 -18.85 22.98 -29.64
CA ARG A 47 -18.98 21.51 -29.56
C ARG A 47 -17.63 20.83 -29.41
N GLN A 48 -16.62 21.24 -30.20
CA GLN A 48 -15.26 20.69 -30.08
C GLN A 48 -14.64 21.02 -28.71
N LYS A 49 -14.85 22.24 -28.21
CA LYS A 49 -14.36 22.67 -26.89
C LYS A 49 -15.04 21.89 -25.76
N MET A 50 -16.35 21.68 -25.82
CA MET A 50 -17.08 20.87 -24.84
C MET A 50 -16.60 19.41 -24.83
N GLY A 51 -16.41 18.82 -26.01
CA GLY A 51 -15.85 17.46 -26.12
C GLY A 51 -14.43 17.37 -25.56
N LEU A 52 -13.60 18.39 -25.77
CA LEU A 52 -12.26 18.48 -25.18
C LEU A 52 -12.32 18.56 -23.65
N GLN A 53 -13.23 19.36 -23.09
CA GLN A 53 -13.40 19.46 -21.63
C GLN A 53 -13.89 18.13 -21.03
N GLN A 54 -14.90 17.51 -21.62
CA GLN A 54 -15.40 16.21 -21.19
C GLN A 54 -14.30 15.13 -21.24
N HIS A 55 -13.45 15.16 -22.27
CA HIS A 55 -12.32 14.24 -22.34
C HIS A 55 -11.25 14.55 -21.30
N SER A 56 -10.94 15.82 -21.03
CA SER A 56 -10.01 16.22 -19.97
C SER A 56 -10.49 15.74 -18.60
N ASP A 57 -11.79 15.86 -18.30
CA ASP A 57 -12.40 15.34 -17.08
C ASP A 57 -12.28 13.81 -17.01
N ALA A 58 -12.61 13.12 -18.11
CA ALA A 58 -12.50 11.67 -18.19
C ALA A 58 -11.05 11.18 -18.04
N LEU A 59 -10.07 11.90 -18.60
CA LEU A 59 -8.65 11.58 -18.50
C LEU A 59 -8.14 11.77 -17.07
N ALA A 60 -8.39 12.93 -16.45
CA ALA A 60 -8.02 13.20 -15.06
C ALA A 60 -8.64 12.17 -14.10
N TYR A 61 -9.93 11.85 -14.28
CA TYR A 61 -10.61 10.83 -13.49
C TYR A 61 -10.00 9.44 -13.70
N SER A 62 -9.71 9.05 -14.94
CA SER A 62 -9.16 7.72 -15.25
C SER A 62 -7.75 7.54 -14.70
N MET A 63 -6.91 8.56 -14.78
CA MET A 63 -5.60 8.58 -14.13
C MET A 63 -5.73 8.46 -12.60
N ALA A 64 -6.64 9.21 -11.98
CA ALA A 64 -6.93 9.09 -10.55
C ALA A 64 -7.48 7.70 -10.16
N VAL A 65 -8.25 7.04 -11.04
CA VAL A 65 -8.71 5.65 -10.80
C VAL A 65 -7.54 4.67 -10.80
N LEU A 66 -6.55 4.84 -11.68
CA LEU A 66 -5.34 4.03 -11.66
C LEU A 66 -4.55 4.23 -10.36
N GLU A 67 -4.37 5.48 -9.93
CA GLU A 67 -3.74 5.79 -8.64
C GLU A 67 -4.50 5.17 -7.47
N ALA A 68 -5.82 5.34 -7.39
CA ALA A 68 -6.64 4.76 -6.33
C ALA A 68 -6.55 3.24 -6.28
N ARG A 69 -6.50 2.57 -7.44
CA ARG A 69 -6.30 1.11 -7.52
C ARG A 69 -4.93 0.71 -7.03
N SER A 70 -3.89 1.47 -7.34
CA SER A 70 -2.53 1.23 -6.86
C SER A 70 -2.43 1.38 -5.34
N LEU A 71 -3.00 2.44 -4.76
CA LEU A 71 -3.05 2.63 -3.30
C LEU A 71 -3.87 1.52 -2.59
N ASN A 72 -4.96 1.05 -3.20
CA ASN A 72 -5.71 -0.10 -2.67
C ASN A 72 -4.92 -1.41 -2.78
N TYR A 73 -4.16 -1.59 -3.87
CA TYR A 73 -3.27 -2.73 -4.03
C TYR A 73 -2.21 -2.73 -2.93
N TYR A 74 -1.57 -1.58 -2.65
CA TYR A 74 -0.64 -1.42 -1.54
C TYR A 74 -1.26 -1.78 -0.20
N ALA A 75 -2.51 -1.37 0.03
CA ALA A 75 -3.21 -1.68 1.26
C ALA A 75 -3.41 -3.19 1.48
N VAL A 76 -3.78 -3.92 0.42
CA VAL A 76 -3.96 -5.38 0.50
C VAL A 76 -2.61 -6.09 0.59
N SER A 77 -1.61 -5.69 -0.19
CA SER A 77 -0.30 -6.33 -0.16
C SER A 77 0.46 -6.04 1.14
N ASN A 78 0.29 -4.88 1.77
CA ASN A 78 0.81 -4.60 3.11
C ASN A 78 0.23 -5.54 4.17
N ARG A 79 -1.07 -5.86 4.08
CA ARG A 79 -1.67 -6.89 4.93
C ARG A 79 -1.10 -8.28 4.63
N GLY A 80 -0.82 -8.56 3.35
CA GLY A 80 -0.12 -9.77 2.92
C GLY A 80 1.25 -9.88 3.58
N ILE A 81 2.06 -8.82 3.53
CA ILE A 81 3.38 -8.74 4.18
C ILE A 81 3.26 -8.95 5.69
N ALA A 82 2.34 -8.25 6.36
CA ALA A 82 2.10 -8.44 7.79
C ALA A 82 1.71 -9.89 8.13
N ALA A 83 0.83 -10.49 7.34
CA ALA A 83 0.41 -11.88 7.49
C ALA A 83 1.57 -12.87 7.25
N SER A 84 2.49 -12.57 6.33
CA SER A 84 3.73 -13.33 6.14
C SER A 84 4.56 -13.34 7.42
N TYR A 85 4.78 -12.18 8.05
CA TYR A 85 5.52 -12.11 9.31
C TYR A 85 4.79 -12.82 10.46
N VAL A 86 3.46 -12.79 10.50
CA VAL A 86 2.67 -13.59 11.45
C VAL A 86 2.85 -15.09 11.20
N ALA A 87 2.87 -15.53 9.95
CA ALA A 87 3.13 -16.92 9.58
C ALA A 87 4.55 -17.33 9.99
N MET A 88 5.54 -16.46 9.75
CA MET A 88 6.92 -16.65 10.18
C MET A 88 7.02 -16.86 11.70
N ASN A 89 6.41 -15.97 12.48
CA ASN A 89 6.37 -16.09 13.94
C ASN A 89 5.64 -17.38 14.38
N SER A 90 4.60 -17.79 13.66
CA SER A 90 3.90 -19.05 13.95
C SER A 90 4.78 -20.28 13.70
N ILE A 91 5.58 -20.27 12.63
CA ILE A 91 6.54 -21.34 12.32
C ILE A 91 7.62 -21.43 13.42
N HIS A 92 8.15 -20.30 13.87
CA HIS A 92 9.09 -20.24 15.00
C HIS A 92 8.46 -20.72 16.31
N ALA A 93 7.21 -20.35 16.57
CA ALA A 93 6.45 -20.83 17.73
C ALA A 93 6.35 -22.36 17.76
N TYR A 94 6.01 -23.00 16.64
CA TYR A 94 5.96 -24.46 16.56
C TYR A 94 7.32 -25.12 16.77
N MET A 95 8.39 -24.51 16.23
CA MET A 95 9.74 -25.03 16.41
C MET A 95 10.17 -24.95 17.89
N ALA A 96 9.98 -23.79 18.54
CA ALA A 96 10.32 -23.60 19.95
C ALA A 96 9.50 -24.54 20.85
N ALA A 97 8.20 -24.65 20.59
CA ALA A 97 7.29 -25.58 21.27
C ALA A 97 7.70 -27.05 21.12
N SER A 98 8.35 -27.42 20.00
CA SER A 98 8.86 -28.77 19.81
C SER A 98 10.18 -28.97 20.56
N SER A 99 11.09 -28.00 20.45
CA SER A 99 12.41 -28.01 21.11
C SER A 99 12.34 -28.06 22.64
N VAL A 100 11.30 -27.48 23.25
CA VAL A 100 11.16 -27.47 24.72
C VAL A 100 11.06 -28.87 25.32
N THR A 101 10.62 -29.87 24.55
CA THR A 101 10.50 -31.26 25.03
C THR A 101 11.85 -31.84 25.45
N GLY A 102 12.91 -31.62 24.67
CA GLY A 102 14.28 -32.04 25.02
C GLY A 102 14.79 -31.32 26.27
N GLU A 103 14.49 -30.03 26.41
CA GLU A 103 14.92 -29.22 27.55
C GLU A 103 14.18 -29.57 28.85
N MET A 104 12.90 -29.92 28.77
CA MET A 104 12.14 -30.45 29.90
C MET A 104 12.70 -31.80 30.38
N MET A 105 13.14 -32.67 29.46
CA MET A 105 13.83 -33.93 29.82
C MET A 105 15.17 -33.64 30.50
N ARG A 106 15.98 -32.70 29.99
CA ARG A 106 17.23 -32.27 30.64
C ARG A 106 17.02 -31.64 32.02
N ALA A 107 15.98 -30.83 32.18
CA ALA A 107 15.62 -30.28 33.49
C ALA A 107 15.20 -31.39 34.47
N SER A 108 14.55 -32.44 33.96
CA SER A 108 14.24 -33.65 34.73
C SER A 108 15.51 -34.41 35.12
N ALA A 109 16.47 -34.58 34.20
CA ALA A 109 17.79 -35.16 34.50
C ALA A 109 18.53 -34.36 35.58
N LYS A 110 18.48 -33.01 35.53
CA LYS A 110 19.05 -32.14 36.58
C LYS A 110 18.40 -32.38 37.94
N ASN A 111 17.06 -32.51 38.00
CA ASN A 111 16.36 -32.86 39.24
C ASN A 111 16.85 -34.21 39.80
N PHE A 112 16.95 -35.26 38.96
CA PHE A 112 17.41 -36.57 39.42
C PHE A 112 18.90 -36.61 39.79
N ASN A 113 19.75 -35.82 39.14
CA ASN A 113 21.13 -35.62 39.58
C ASN A 113 21.20 -34.97 40.98
N ALA A 114 20.30 -34.03 41.29
CA ALA A 114 20.19 -33.46 42.62
C ALA A 114 19.71 -34.48 43.66
N ILE A 115 18.72 -35.33 43.32
CA ILE A 115 18.27 -36.45 44.17
C ILE A 115 19.42 -37.40 44.45
N ALA A 116 20.15 -37.81 43.41
CA ALA A 116 21.30 -38.70 43.54
C ALA A 116 22.35 -38.13 44.51
N LEU A 117 22.61 -36.82 44.45
CA LEU A 117 23.54 -36.16 45.36
C LEU A 117 23.03 -36.11 46.80
N MET A 118 21.74 -35.84 47.02
CA MET A 118 21.13 -35.86 48.35
C MET A 118 21.12 -37.26 48.96
N GLU A 119 20.77 -38.28 48.19
CA GLU A 119 20.79 -39.69 48.64
C GLU A 119 22.23 -40.17 48.88
N LEU A 120 23.19 -39.74 48.06
CA LEU A 120 24.61 -40.05 48.28
C LEU A 120 25.14 -39.41 49.57
N ALA A 121 24.76 -38.18 49.89
CA ALA A 121 25.10 -37.55 51.15
C ALA A 121 24.51 -38.30 52.36
N LYS A 122 23.27 -38.82 52.24
CA LYS A 122 22.66 -39.69 53.26
C LYS A 122 23.37 -41.04 53.38
N CYS A 123 23.82 -41.62 52.27
CA CYS A 123 24.62 -42.85 52.24
C CYS A 123 25.93 -42.69 53.05
N PHE A 124 26.62 -41.56 52.94
CA PHE A 124 27.84 -41.31 53.73
C PHE A 124 27.58 -40.97 55.21
N SER A 125 26.41 -40.44 55.56
CA SER A 125 26.07 -40.03 56.93
C SER A 125 25.29 -41.07 57.73
N CYS A 126 24.58 -42.01 57.09
CA CYS A 126 23.98 -43.17 57.75
C CYS A 126 24.75 -44.46 57.44
N TYR A 127 25.69 -44.82 58.33
CA TYR A 127 26.59 -45.97 58.17
C TYR A 127 25.88 -47.34 58.10
N THR A 128 24.62 -47.44 58.54
CA THR A 128 23.80 -48.67 58.52
C THR A 128 22.75 -48.69 57.39
N CYS A 129 22.62 -47.61 56.62
CA CYS A 129 21.58 -47.44 55.61
C CYS A 129 22.12 -47.63 54.18
N ALA A 130 22.58 -48.83 53.83
CA ALA A 130 23.09 -49.14 52.48
C ALA A 130 22.06 -48.85 51.35
N VAL A 131 20.77 -48.80 51.68
CA VAL A 131 19.67 -48.47 50.77
C VAL A 131 19.83 -47.07 50.12
N HIS A 132 20.41 -46.09 50.81
CA HIS A 132 20.63 -44.74 50.26
C HIS A 132 21.68 -44.75 49.14
N CYS A 133 22.68 -45.62 49.24
CA CYS A 133 23.69 -45.77 48.20
C CYS A 133 23.09 -46.40 46.93
N ALA A 134 22.17 -47.36 47.09
CA ALA A 134 21.42 -47.94 45.99
C ALA A 134 20.48 -46.90 45.33
N HIS A 135 19.75 -46.13 46.14
CA HIS A 135 18.91 -45.04 45.64
C HIS A 135 19.70 -43.95 44.91
N ALA A 136 20.91 -43.62 45.37
CA ALA A 136 21.77 -42.67 44.69
C ALA A 136 22.20 -43.18 43.30
N ALA A 137 22.56 -44.46 43.19
CA ALA A 137 22.90 -45.09 41.92
C ALA A 137 21.70 -45.17 40.97
N GLU A 138 20.52 -45.53 41.49
CA GLU A 138 19.27 -45.59 40.74
C GLU A 138 18.84 -44.19 40.24
N ALA A 139 18.88 -43.16 41.09
CA ALA A 139 18.59 -41.79 40.69
C ALA A 139 19.57 -41.28 39.63
N LYS A 140 20.85 -41.66 39.71
CA LYS A 140 21.84 -41.32 38.67
C LYS A 140 21.56 -42.04 37.35
N LYS A 141 21.07 -43.28 37.40
CA LYS A 141 20.62 -44.03 36.22
C LYS A 141 19.41 -43.36 35.57
N ILE A 142 18.39 -43.02 36.36
CA ILE A 142 17.19 -42.28 35.92
C ILE A 142 17.58 -40.95 35.26
N ALA A 143 18.51 -40.20 35.86
CA ALA A 143 19.03 -38.98 35.26
C ALA A 143 19.64 -39.22 33.87
N GLY A 144 20.38 -40.33 33.70
CA GLY A 144 20.94 -40.73 32.41
C GLY A 144 19.89 -41.19 31.39
N GLU A 145 18.77 -41.76 31.84
CA GLU A 145 17.63 -42.10 30.98
C GLU A 145 16.90 -40.83 30.50
N PHE A 146 16.69 -39.85 31.37
CA PHE A 146 16.18 -38.53 30.97
C PHE A 146 17.11 -37.81 29.98
N ASP A 147 18.43 -37.85 30.20
CA ASP A 147 19.39 -37.23 29.27
C ASP A 147 19.30 -37.90 27.87
N LYS A 148 19.16 -39.23 27.81
CA LYS A 148 18.96 -39.97 26.55
C LYS A 148 17.63 -39.63 25.89
N ALA A 149 16.54 -39.63 26.65
CA ALA A 149 15.22 -39.24 26.14
C ALA A 149 15.27 -37.81 25.57
N GLY A 150 15.92 -36.87 26.26
CA GLY A 150 16.15 -35.51 25.77
C GLY A 150 16.90 -35.47 24.43
N GLN A 151 17.95 -36.29 24.27
CA GLN A 151 18.65 -36.42 22.98
C GLN A 151 17.77 -37.03 21.88
N ASP A 152 16.88 -37.96 22.22
CA ASP A 152 15.95 -38.56 21.26
C ASP A 152 14.90 -37.54 20.80
N TYR A 153 14.38 -36.71 21.70
CA TYR A 153 13.51 -35.60 21.34
C TYR A 153 14.21 -34.57 20.46
N ASP A 154 15.45 -34.20 20.78
CA ASP A 154 16.24 -33.32 19.92
C ASP A 154 16.42 -33.91 18.51
N GLN A 155 16.69 -35.21 18.39
CA GLN A 155 16.80 -35.87 17.07
C GLN A 155 15.49 -35.82 16.29
N LYS A 156 14.34 -36.00 16.96
CA LYS A 156 13.01 -35.85 16.35
C LYS A 156 12.80 -34.42 15.87
N VAL A 157 13.18 -33.42 16.66
CA VAL A 157 13.06 -32.00 16.28
C VAL A 157 13.99 -31.66 15.10
N ARG A 158 15.25 -32.13 15.12
CA ARG A 158 16.20 -31.99 14.00
C ARG A 158 15.68 -32.60 12.70
N SER A 159 14.82 -33.62 12.75
CA SER A 159 14.20 -34.18 11.54
C SER A 159 13.23 -33.20 10.85
N LEU A 160 12.70 -32.22 11.59
CA LEU A 160 11.80 -31.18 11.08
C LEU A 160 12.54 -29.95 10.54
N GLU A 161 13.83 -29.81 10.85
CA GLU A 161 14.72 -28.71 10.46
C GLU A 161 14.61 -28.33 8.97
N SER A 162 14.65 -29.31 8.07
CA SER A 162 14.57 -29.05 6.63
C SER A 162 13.23 -28.43 6.25
N SER A 163 12.14 -28.87 6.87
CA SER A 163 10.79 -28.36 6.63
C SER A 163 10.63 -26.96 7.23
N PHE A 164 11.16 -26.74 8.43
CA PHE A 164 11.21 -25.44 9.09
C PHE A 164 11.96 -24.42 8.22
N ASN A 165 13.19 -24.74 7.80
CA ASN A 165 14.01 -23.86 6.96
C ASN A 165 13.35 -23.58 5.60
N ALA A 166 12.72 -24.58 4.98
CA ALA A 166 11.98 -24.39 3.74
C ALA A 166 10.75 -23.47 3.93
N ALA A 167 10.03 -23.61 5.04
CA ALA A 167 8.89 -22.77 5.36
C ALA A 167 9.31 -21.32 5.64
N VAL A 168 10.36 -21.11 6.44
CA VAL A 168 10.94 -19.77 6.70
C VAL A 168 11.35 -19.11 5.38
N ARG A 169 12.18 -19.77 4.56
CA ARG A 169 12.60 -19.24 3.25
C ARG A 169 11.43 -18.98 2.31
N GLY A 170 10.42 -19.85 2.30
CA GLY A 170 9.25 -19.68 1.44
C GLY A 170 8.42 -18.45 1.82
N VAL A 171 8.26 -18.18 3.12
CA VAL A 171 7.56 -16.99 3.61
C VAL A 171 8.37 -15.72 3.35
N ASP A 172 9.69 -15.78 3.53
CA ASP A 172 10.61 -14.68 3.21
C ASP A 172 10.53 -14.30 1.71
N LEU A 173 10.67 -15.29 0.82
CA LEU A 173 10.48 -15.10 -0.64
C LEU A 173 9.09 -14.55 -1.01
N MET A 174 8.05 -14.91 -0.26
CA MET A 174 6.70 -14.35 -0.49
C MET A 174 6.66 -12.85 -0.18
N VAL A 175 7.35 -12.39 0.87
CA VAL A 175 7.48 -10.97 1.22
C VAL A 175 8.22 -10.23 0.10
N ASP A 176 9.34 -10.76 -0.38
CA ASP A 176 10.11 -10.18 -1.49
C ASP A 176 9.26 -10.00 -2.75
N ASN A 177 8.50 -11.03 -3.11
CA ASN A 177 7.61 -10.99 -4.27
C ASN A 177 6.51 -9.94 -4.11
N LEU A 178 5.95 -9.76 -2.91
CA LEU A 178 4.97 -8.71 -2.63
C LEU A 178 5.58 -7.32 -2.76
N HIS A 179 6.80 -7.10 -2.25
CA HIS A 179 7.50 -5.84 -2.43
C HIS A 179 7.85 -5.53 -3.89
N ALA A 180 8.36 -6.52 -4.63
CA ALA A 180 8.63 -6.40 -6.06
C ALA A 180 7.35 -6.03 -6.84
N SER A 181 6.23 -6.66 -6.49
CA SER A 181 4.93 -6.39 -7.11
C SER A 181 4.38 -5.00 -6.74
N GLN A 182 4.56 -4.53 -5.50
CA GLN A 182 4.23 -3.15 -5.11
C GLN A 182 5.03 -2.13 -5.91
N ARG A 183 6.33 -2.37 -6.08
CA ARG A 183 7.20 -1.50 -6.88
C ARG A 183 6.75 -1.44 -8.34
N GLU A 184 6.37 -2.57 -8.92
CA GLU A 184 5.89 -2.63 -10.30
C GLU A 184 4.54 -1.92 -10.47
N ALA A 185 3.61 -2.11 -9.54
CA ALA A 185 2.36 -1.35 -9.52
C ALA A 185 2.62 0.16 -9.41
N HIS A 186 3.63 0.57 -8.64
CA HIS A 186 4.05 1.96 -8.53
C HIS A 186 4.62 2.52 -9.82
N SER A 187 5.57 1.80 -10.44
CA SER A 187 6.25 2.25 -11.67
C SER A 187 5.26 2.41 -12.83
N GLN A 188 4.35 1.45 -13.01
CA GLN A 188 3.32 1.47 -14.04
C GLN A 188 2.33 2.62 -13.83
N THR A 189 1.87 2.81 -12.59
CA THR A 189 0.95 3.91 -12.26
C THR A 189 1.62 5.26 -12.46
N LEU A 190 2.88 5.41 -11.99
CA LEU A 190 3.67 6.62 -12.15
C LEU A 190 3.86 6.98 -13.63
N GLN A 191 4.11 5.98 -14.49
CA GLN A 191 4.20 6.19 -15.93
C GLN A 191 2.86 6.64 -16.52
N ALA A 192 1.75 5.99 -16.15
CA ALA A 192 0.42 6.33 -16.65
C ALA A 192 0.01 7.77 -16.34
N VAL A 193 0.28 8.25 -15.12
CA VAL A 193 -0.10 9.61 -14.70
C VAL A 193 0.85 10.68 -15.24
N ARG A 194 2.08 10.27 -15.60
CA ARG A 194 3.10 11.13 -16.22
C ARG A 194 2.83 11.36 -17.70
N ASP A 195 2.36 10.36 -18.44
CA ASP A 195 2.15 10.48 -19.89
C ASP A 195 0.68 10.61 -20.32
N GLY A 196 -0.26 10.25 -19.45
CA GLY A 196 -1.70 10.30 -19.73
C GLY A 196 -2.15 9.41 -20.88
N ARG A 197 -1.34 8.44 -21.32
CA ARG A 197 -1.61 7.64 -22.53
C ARG A 197 -1.27 6.15 -22.40
N SER A 198 -0.41 5.80 -21.44
CA SER A 198 -0.06 4.41 -21.12
C SER A 198 -1.24 3.65 -20.49
N HIS A 199 -1.12 2.31 -20.42
CA HIS A 199 -2.10 1.43 -19.78
C HIS A 199 -3.56 1.59 -20.27
N GLY A 200 -3.72 1.86 -21.57
CA GLY A 200 -5.03 2.00 -22.22
C GLY A 200 -5.62 3.41 -22.21
N LEU A 201 -4.98 4.40 -21.58
CA LEU A 201 -5.48 5.78 -21.56
C LEU A 201 -5.50 6.41 -22.96
N SER A 202 -4.58 6.04 -23.86
CA SER A 202 -4.58 6.49 -25.26
C SER A 202 -5.85 6.12 -26.03
N LEU A 203 -6.51 5.03 -25.67
CA LEU A 203 -7.79 4.63 -26.28
C LEU A 203 -8.88 5.67 -25.98
N LEU A 204 -8.88 6.27 -24.78
CA LEU A 204 -9.83 7.33 -24.43
C LEU A 204 -9.71 8.52 -25.38
N THR A 205 -8.48 8.95 -25.69
CA THR A 205 -8.25 10.08 -26.59
C THR A 205 -8.68 9.76 -28.01
N GLN A 206 -8.38 8.55 -28.49
CA GLN A 206 -8.76 8.09 -29.83
C GLN A 206 -10.27 8.02 -30.03
N TYR A 207 -11.05 7.64 -29.02
CA TYR A 207 -12.51 7.54 -29.12
C TYR A 207 -13.23 8.85 -28.80
N SER A 208 -12.81 9.57 -27.75
CA SER A 208 -13.54 10.74 -27.26
C SER A 208 -13.20 12.02 -28.03
N VAL A 209 -11.93 12.24 -28.37
CA VAL A 209 -11.49 13.52 -28.94
C VAL A 209 -10.30 13.38 -29.91
N PRO A 210 -10.51 12.75 -31.09
CA PRO A 210 -9.43 12.56 -32.06
C PRO A 210 -8.70 13.85 -32.43
N GLY A 211 -7.37 13.85 -32.33
CA GLY A 211 -6.51 14.99 -32.66
C GLY A 211 -6.37 16.04 -31.56
N ALA A 212 -6.75 15.74 -30.31
CA ALA A 212 -6.23 16.48 -29.16
C ALA A 212 -4.74 16.18 -28.92
N SER A 213 -4.06 17.07 -28.20
CA SER A 213 -2.70 16.86 -27.73
C SER A 213 -2.63 15.70 -26.73
N ASP A 214 -1.43 15.15 -26.55
CA ASP A 214 -1.11 14.34 -25.36
C ASP A 214 -1.07 15.23 -24.11
N LEU A 215 -1.00 14.61 -22.93
CA LEU A 215 -0.78 15.31 -21.67
C LEU A 215 0.57 16.04 -21.71
N SER A 216 0.58 17.32 -21.31
CA SER A 216 1.83 18.08 -21.19
C SER A 216 2.81 17.38 -20.25
N GLN A 217 4.06 17.20 -20.69
CA GLN A 217 5.10 16.51 -19.91
C GLN A 217 5.33 17.17 -18.53
N ALA A 218 5.21 18.49 -18.44
CA ALA A 218 5.36 19.21 -17.19
C ALA A 218 4.17 18.98 -16.25
N VAL A 219 2.93 18.92 -16.78
CA VAL A 219 1.73 18.60 -16.01
C VAL A 219 1.76 17.14 -15.55
N GLY A 220 2.18 16.22 -16.41
CA GLY A 220 2.48 14.85 -16.02
C GLY A 220 3.58 14.74 -14.96
N GLY A 221 4.55 15.66 -14.98
CA GLY A 221 5.53 15.84 -13.91
C GLY A 221 4.93 16.23 -12.57
N LEU A 222 3.90 17.10 -12.57
CA LEU A 222 3.14 17.45 -11.36
C LEU A 222 2.38 16.23 -10.82
N ASN A 223 1.67 15.50 -11.69
CA ASN A 223 0.94 14.28 -11.30
C ASN A 223 1.87 13.23 -10.70
N ALA A 224 3.02 13.00 -11.35
CA ALA A 224 4.03 12.08 -10.85
C ALA A 224 4.57 12.48 -9.48
N ASN A 225 4.74 13.79 -9.23
CA ASN A 225 5.14 14.31 -7.93
C ASN A 225 4.05 14.10 -6.86
N GLU A 226 2.79 14.38 -7.18
CA GLU A 226 1.65 14.16 -6.27
C GLU A 226 1.53 12.68 -5.88
N PHE A 227 1.60 11.77 -6.85
CA PHE A 227 1.53 10.33 -6.59
C PHE A 227 2.69 9.84 -5.70
N ASN A 228 3.94 10.28 -5.98
CA ASN A 228 5.08 9.96 -5.11
C ASN A 228 4.92 10.56 -3.71
N CYS A 229 4.39 11.78 -3.59
CA CYS A 229 4.19 12.42 -2.29
C CYS A 229 3.17 11.70 -1.40
N ALA A 230 2.26 10.90 -1.96
CA ALA A 230 1.31 10.10 -1.18
C ALA A 230 1.97 8.90 -0.47
N VAL A 231 3.16 8.48 -0.91
CA VAL A 231 3.88 7.31 -0.40
C VAL A 231 5.10 7.77 0.40
N ASP A 232 5.20 7.35 1.65
CA ASP A 232 6.33 7.60 2.55
C ASP A 232 7.57 6.84 2.05
N GLY A 233 8.73 7.48 2.03
CA GLY A 233 9.98 6.94 1.49
C GLY A 233 10.23 7.22 -0.01
N MET A 234 9.26 7.80 -0.73
CA MET A 234 9.47 8.24 -2.12
C MET A 234 10.02 9.68 -2.19
N ASP A 235 10.80 9.98 -3.22
CA ASP A 235 11.25 11.36 -3.44
C ASP A 235 10.13 12.20 -4.05
N CYS A 236 9.84 13.34 -3.43
CA CYS A 236 8.86 14.29 -3.92
C CYS A 236 9.15 15.72 -3.40
N ARG A 237 8.52 16.71 -4.01
CA ARG A 237 8.64 18.14 -3.68
C ARG A 237 7.36 18.65 -3.01
N ASN A 238 7.48 19.69 -2.19
CA ASN A 238 6.37 20.39 -1.54
C ASN A 238 5.50 19.51 -0.62
N SER A 239 6.12 18.56 0.10
CA SER A 239 5.45 17.75 1.11
C SER A 239 6.27 17.69 2.40
N VAL A 240 5.77 16.96 3.40
CA VAL A 240 6.52 16.68 4.63
C VAL A 240 7.67 15.71 4.38
N GLU A 241 8.66 15.74 5.27
CA GLU A 241 9.79 14.83 5.24
C GLU A 241 9.36 13.36 5.36
N ASN A 242 10.15 12.47 4.77
CA ASN A 242 9.96 11.04 4.91
C ASN A 242 10.20 10.60 6.36
N ALA A 243 9.44 9.60 6.82
CA ALA A 243 9.77 8.94 8.07
C ALA A 243 11.13 8.25 7.97
N SER A 244 11.84 8.13 9.11
CA SER A 244 13.04 7.31 9.13
C SER A 244 12.69 5.84 8.78
N PRO A 245 13.60 5.12 8.12
CA PRO A 245 13.39 3.70 7.80
C PRO A 245 13.11 2.85 9.03
N ASP A 246 13.74 3.15 10.16
CA ASP A 246 13.45 2.46 11.43
C ASP A 246 12.00 2.69 11.86
N ALA A 247 11.48 3.90 11.68
CA ALA A 247 10.10 4.22 11.99
C ALA A 247 9.13 3.54 11.01
N LEU A 248 9.49 3.38 9.74
CA LEU A 248 8.75 2.58 8.76
C LEU A 248 8.72 1.11 9.18
N ALA A 249 9.89 0.51 9.39
CA ALA A 249 10.05 -0.89 9.79
C ALA A 249 9.20 -1.21 11.01
N ARG A 250 9.31 -0.37 12.06
CA ARG A 250 8.53 -0.49 13.29
C ARG A 250 7.03 -0.54 13.05
N VAL A 251 6.48 0.26 12.13
CA VAL A 251 5.04 0.23 11.85
C VAL A 251 4.60 -1.17 11.39
N MET A 252 5.35 -1.78 10.47
CA MET A 252 5.02 -3.13 10.01
C MET A 252 5.29 -4.18 11.09
N THR A 253 6.40 -4.08 11.81
CA THR A 253 6.74 -4.98 12.93
C THR A 253 5.64 -4.99 13.99
N GLU A 254 5.18 -3.82 14.43
CA GLU A 254 4.15 -3.70 15.45
C GLU A 254 2.77 -4.14 14.93
N ILE A 255 2.45 -3.90 13.65
CA ILE A 255 1.20 -4.41 13.04
C ILE A 255 1.23 -5.94 12.94
N ALA A 256 2.33 -6.53 12.46
CA ALA A 256 2.48 -7.98 12.41
C ALA A 256 2.39 -8.59 13.80
N ASN A 257 3.09 -8.02 14.78
CA ASN A 257 3.01 -8.47 16.16
C ASN A 257 1.59 -8.33 16.72
N ALA A 258 0.90 -7.22 16.51
CA ALA A 258 -0.45 -7.01 17.05
C ALA A 258 -1.52 -7.90 16.39
N THR A 259 -1.27 -8.40 15.18
CA THR A 259 -2.21 -9.22 14.40
C THR A 259 -1.91 -10.71 14.45
N ARG A 260 -0.88 -11.12 15.21
CA ARG A 260 -0.52 -12.53 15.37
C ARG A 260 -1.60 -13.31 16.11
N SER A 261 -1.71 -14.61 15.82
CA SER A 261 -2.67 -15.49 16.49
C SER A 261 -2.34 -15.66 17.98
N ASP A 262 -3.33 -16.05 18.78
CA ASP A 262 -3.12 -16.37 20.20
C ASP A 262 -2.04 -17.44 20.36
N TRP A 263 -2.00 -18.45 19.48
CA TRP A 263 -0.96 -19.48 19.47
C TRP A 263 0.46 -18.89 19.32
N GLY A 264 0.65 -17.96 18.39
CA GLY A 264 1.93 -17.28 18.25
C GLY A 264 2.22 -16.36 19.44
N ALA A 265 1.21 -15.65 19.93
CA ALA A 265 1.37 -14.62 20.94
C ALA A 265 1.62 -15.14 22.36
N ASN A 266 0.91 -16.19 22.75
CA ASN A 266 0.88 -16.65 24.12
C ASN A 266 0.54 -18.14 24.19
N ARG A 267 1.53 -18.94 24.55
CA ARG A 267 1.42 -20.36 24.87
C ARG A 267 1.54 -20.62 26.38
N ALA A 268 1.34 -19.58 27.19
CA ALA A 268 1.29 -19.72 28.64
C ALA A 268 0.08 -20.54 29.08
N TYR A 269 0.31 -21.46 30.01
CA TYR A 269 -0.76 -22.28 30.57
C TYR A 269 -0.98 -21.92 32.05
N LYS A 270 -2.17 -21.41 32.37
CA LYS A 270 -2.62 -21.22 33.75
C LYS A 270 -3.52 -22.40 34.11
N GLY A 271 -3.04 -23.30 34.94
CA GLY A 271 -3.73 -24.55 35.29
C GLY A 271 -5.12 -24.35 35.91
N ASP A 272 -5.96 -25.39 35.84
CA ASP A 272 -7.22 -25.46 36.58
C ASP A 272 -6.95 -25.64 38.10
N ARG A 273 -7.95 -25.35 38.94
CA ARG A 273 -7.98 -25.17 40.41
C ARG A 273 -7.35 -26.29 41.27
N LEU A 274 -6.79 -27.33 40.65
CA LEU A 274 -6.03 -28.43 41.26
C LEU A 274 -4.50 -28.36 40.99
N GLY A 275 -4.03 -27.35 40.26
CA GLY A 275 -2.61 -26.94 40.29
C GLY A 275 -1.64 -27.72 39.40
N LEU A 276 -2.08 -28.45 38.38
CA LEU A 276 -1.20 -29.12 37.41
C LEU A 276 -1.01 -28.22 36.17
N MET A 277 0.10 -27.48 36.08
CA MET A 277 0.37 -26.56 34.97
C MET A 277 1.16 -27.25 33.84
N LYS A 278 0.55 -28.20 33.11
CA LYS A 278 1.22 -28.82 31.95
C LYS A 278 0.80 -28.19 30.61
N PRO A 279 1.73 -27.96 29.67
CA PRO A 279 1.39 -27.43 28.34
C PRO A 279 0.45 -28.39 27.59
N SER A 280 -0.79 -27.98 27.33
CA SER A 280 -1.80 -28.84 26.68
C SER A 280 -1.52 -29.14 25.21
N TYR A 281 -0.61 -28.38 24.59
CA TYR A 281 -0.24 -28.53 23.20
C TYR A 281 0.84 -29.61 22.98
N LEU A 282 1.52 -30.06 24.04
CA LEU A 282 2.48 -31.16 23.96
C LEU A 282 1.75 -32.50 23.97
N HIS A 283 2.31 -33.48 23.25
CA HIS A 283 1.68 -34.79 23.08
C HIS A 283 1.55 -35.53 24.43
N PRO A 284 0.42 -36.22 24.71
CA PRO A 284 0.25 -37.00 25.94
C PRO A 284 1.39 -37.99 26.22
N ASP A 285 1.86 -38.70 25.19
CA ASP A 285 2.96 -39.68 25.33
C ASP A 285 4.25 -39.08 25.92
N PHE A 286 4.54 -37.80 25.65
CA PHE A 286 5.69 -37.12 26.26
C PHE A 286 5.53 -37.00 27.78
N PHE A 287 4.31 -36.72 28.23
CA PHE A 287 3.98 -36.63 29.65
C PHE A 287 3.90 -38.00 30.33
N ASP A 288 3.52 -39.05 29.60
CA ASP A 288 3.60 -40.42 30.07
C ASP A 288 5.05 -40.84 30.23
N GLU A 289 5.92 -40.54 29.27
CA GLU A 289 7.37 -40.82 29.36
C GLU A 289 8.03 -40.06 30.53
N LEU A 290 7.68 -38.79 30.76
CA LEU A 290 8.12 -38.02 31.94
C LEU A 290 7.74 -38.67 33.28
N ARG A 291 6.59 -39.36 33.33
CA ARG A 291 6.10 -40.09 34.51
C ARG A 291 6.77 -41.46 34.64
N ASP A 292 6.99 -42.13 33.52
CA ASP A 292 7.36 -43.54 33.49
C ASP A 292 8.86 -43.76 33.66
N ILE A 293 9.73 -42.83 33.20
CA ILE A 293 11.20 -42.94 33.36
C ILE A 293 11.64 -43.17 34.83
N PRO A 294 11.10 -42.47 35.84
CA PRO A 294 11.50 -42.70 37.23
C PRO A 294 11.00 -43.99 37.90
N ASP A 295 10.12 -44.77 37.23
CA ASP A 295 9.33 -45.90 37.73
C ASP A 295 8.40 -45.62 38.95
N GLN A 296 8.77 -44.69 39.82
CA GLN A 296 8.06 -44.29 41.03
C GLN A 296 8.12 -42.77 41.20
N GLY A 297 7.12 -42.17 41.84
CA GLY A 297 7.10 -40.72 42.09
C GLY A 297 6.19 -39.94 41.15
N SER A 298 6.33 -38.62 41.14
CA SER A 298 5.52 -37.73 40.31
C SER A 298 6.30 -36.49 39.89
N TYR A 299 5.86 -35.85 38.81
CA TYR A 299 6.36 -34.57 38.39
C TYR A 299 5.29 -33.49 38.48
N LEU A 300 5.74 -32.25 38.64
CA LEU A 300 4.91 -31.06 38.58
C LEU A 300 5.59 -30.02 37.70
N VAL A 301 4.92 -29.62 36.63
CA VAL A 301 5.31 -28.43 35.88
C VAL A 301 4.70 -27.24 36.63
N LEU A 302 5.56 -26.35 37.14
CA LEU A 302 5.17 -25.24 38.02
C LEU A 302 4.78 -23.99 37.26
N GLU A 303 5.45 -23.75 36.14
CA GLU A 303 5.17 -22.65 35.23
C GLU A 303 5.60 -23.07 33.84
N HIS A 304 4.90 -22.54 32.85
CA HIS A 304 5.25 -22.67 31.45
C HIS A 304 4.67 -21.50 30.68
N GLU A 305 5.54 -20.77 30.00
CA GLU A 305 5.22 -19.64 29.16
C GLU A 305 5.92 -19.76 27.82
N GLY A 306 5.23 -19.34 26.76
CA GLY A 306 5.77 -19.40 25.41
C GLY A 306 5.26 -18.23 24.58
N THR A 307 6.12 -17.66 23.75
CA THR A 307 5.73 -16.59 22.84
C THR A 307 6.57 -16.62 21.57
N SER A 308 6.06 -15.99 20.51
CA SER A 308 6.81 -15.72 19.30
C SER A 308 6.36 -14.40 18.68
N LYS A 309 7.32 -13.61 18.23
CA LYS A 309 7.09 -12.30 17.62
C LYS A 309 8.34 -11.78 16.93
N THR A 310 8.16 -10.74 16.14
CA THR A 310 9.23 -10.02 15.44
C THR A 310 9.80 -8.91 16.34
N VAL A 311 11.10 -8.90 16.56
CA VAL A 311 11.81 -8.09 17.56
C VAL A 311 13.11 -7.51 17.01
N GLN A 312 13.73 -6.61 17.78
CA GLN A 312 15.05 -6.06 17.44
C GLN A 312 16.17 -7.11 17.59
N ASN A 313 16.02 -8.03 18.53
CA ASN A 313 16.98 -9.10 18.80
C ASN A 313 16.26 -10.16 19.65
N LYS A 314 16.80 -11.38 19.69
CA LYS A 314 16.15 -12.52 20.35
C LYS A 314 15.80 -12.28 21.82
N SER A 315 16.60 -11.51 22.58
CA SER A 315 16.36 -11.30 24.02
C SER A 315 15.13 -10.44 24.31
N GLU A 316 14.57 -9.80 23.28
CA GLU A 316 13.36 -8.99 23.39
C GLU A 316 12.07 -9.78 23.13
N VAL A 317 12.15 -11.09 22.88
CA VAL A 317 10.98 -11.94 22.58
C VAL A 317 9.91 -11.90 23.67
N ASN A 318 10.28 -11.70 24.93
CA ASN A 318 9.37 -11.55 26.08
C ASN A 318 9.01 -10.08 26.41
N SER A 319 9.59 -9.09 25.72
CA SER A 319 9.34 -7.67 26.00
C SER A 319 7.92 -7.18 25.60
N GLY A 320 7.42 -6.10 26.20
CA GLY A 320 6.18 -5.47 25.74
C GLY A 320 6.34 -4.78 24.37
N GLY A 321 5.22 -4.36 23.76
CA GLY A 321 5.27 -3.48 22.59
C GLY A 321 5.99 -2.18 22.93
N LYS A 322 6.91 -1.73 22.07
CA LYS A 322 7.75 -0.57 22.33
C LYS A 322 7.35 0.61 21.45
N GLN A 323 7.37 1.82 22.03
CA GLN A 323 7.23 3.05 21.25
C GLN A 323 8.49 3.38 20.42
N GLY A 324 9.58 2.62 20.53
CA GLY A 324 10.82 2.81 19.76
C GLY A 324 11.77 1.62 19.91
N GLY A 325 12.75 1.51 19.01
CA GLY A 325 13.82 0.51 19.11
C GLY A 325 13.45 -0.92 18.70
N ASN A 326 12.30 -1.13 18.02
CA ASN A 326 11.94 -2.41 17.41
C ASN A 326 11.76 -2.24 15.90
N SER A 327 12.84 -2.32 15.14
CA SER A 327 12.81 -2.32 13.66
C SER A 327 12.55 -3.70 13.07
N GLY A 328 12.33 -4.73 13.91
CA GLY A 328 11.94 -6.07 13.47
C GLY A 328 13.03 -6.81 12.68
N THR A 329 14.28 -6.73 13.14
CA THR A 329 15.42 -7.42 12.52
C THR A 329 15.50 -8.91 12.82
N THR A 330 14.69 -9.41 13.75
CA THR A 330 14.73 -10.80 14.20
C THR A 330 13.30 -11.34 14.35
N SER A 331 13.01 -12.51 13.80
CA SER A 331 11.81 -13.28 14.18
C SER A 331 12.24 -14.27 15.26
N ALA A 332 11.66 -14.20 16.45
CA ALA A 332 12.07 -15.02 17.58
C ALA A 332 10.89 -15.73 18.22
N ALA A 333 11.14 -16.91 18.77
CA ALA A 333 10.25 -17.65 19.63
C ALA A 333 11.03 -18.18 20.83
N GLN A 334 10.35 -18.25 21.98
CA GLN A 334 10.90 -18.81 23.20
C GLN A 334 9.82 -19.56 23.95
N GLU A 335 10.21 -20.69 24.53
CA GLU A 335 9.49 -21.43 25.55
C GLU A 335 10.32 -21.44 26.82
N GLU A 336 9.71 -21.23 27.96
CA GLU A 336 10.39 -21.31 29.25
C GLU A 336 9.45 -21.83 30.35
N GLY A 337 10.04 -22.43 31.37
CA GLY A 337 9.28 -22.88 32.52
C GLY A 337 10.12 -23.61 33.55
N ARG A 338 9.43 -24.23 34.51
CA ARG A 338 10.06 -24.97 35.61
C ARG A 338 9.37 -26.29 35.87
N ILE A 339 10.17 -27.33 36.10
CA ILE A 339 9.70 -28.67 36.43
C ILE A 339 10.31 -29.15 37.74
N LEU A 340 9.48 -29.80 38.54
CA LEU A 340 9.84 -30.38 39.82
C LEU A 340 9.53 -31.88 39.80
N HIS A 341 10.41 -32.68 40.38
CA HIS A 341 10.21 -34.12 40.55
C HIS A 341 10.17 -34.48 42.04
N THR A 342 9.26 -35.37 42.40
CA THR A 342 9.25 -36.04 43.71
C THR A 342 9.48 -37.52 43.48
N TRP A 343 10.45 -38.10 44.20
CA TRP A 343 10.84 -39.48 43.98
C TRP A 343 11.14 -40.15 45.32
N ARG A 344 10.38 -41.19 45.67
CA ARG A 344 10.48 -41.91 46.96
C ARG A 344 10.44 -40.94 48.16
N HIS A 345 11.58 -40.77 48.84
CA HIS A 345 11.75 -39.88 50.00
C HIS A 345 12.48 -38.57 49.66
N GLY A 346 12.82 -38.37 48.38
CA GLY A 346 13.51 -37.20 47.85
C GLY A 346 12.51 -36.19 47.27
N PHE A 347 12.65 -34.94 47.72
CA PHE A 347 12.01 -33.77 47.12
C PHE A 347 13.11 -32.89 46.54
N THR A 348 12.97 -32.43 45.30
CA THR A 348 13.96 -31.55 44.66
C THR A 348 13.52 -30.10 44.64
N TRP A 349 14.48 -29.20 44.43
CA TRP A 349 14.16 -27.89 43.88
C TRP A 349 13.65 -28.03 42.43
N ALA A 350 12.89 -27.04 41.97
CA ALA A 350 12.42 -27.02 40.59
C ALA A 350 13.53 -26.51 39.66
N SER A 351 13.85 -27.28 38.63
CA SER A 351 14.79 -26.90 37.58
C SER A 351 14.08 -26.13 36.47
N SER A 352 14.72 -25.06 35.99
CA SER A 352 14.25 -24.33 34.82
C SER A 352 14.64 -25.04 33.52
N TYR A 353 13.81 -24.84 32.50
CA TYR A 353 14.06 -25.19 31.12
C TYR A 353 13.70 -23.99 30.24
N GLU A 354 14.43 -23.82 29.14
CA GLU A 354 14.24 -22.74 28.18
C GLU A 354 14.62 -23.27 26.79
N ALA A 355 13.83 -22.95 25.77
CA ALA A 355 14.12 -23.26 24.37
C ALA A 355 13.76 -22.06 23.49
N GLY A 356 14.77 -21.42 22.92
CA GLY A 356 14.65 -20.28 22.02
C GLY A 356 15.03 -20.65 20.58
N VAL A 357 14.27 -20.13 19.61
CA VAL A 357 14.56 -20.23 18.16
C VAL A 357 14.44 -18.83 17.58
N TRP A 358 15.39 -18.39 16.76
CA TRP A 358 15.26 -17.10 16.09
C TRP A 358 15.87 -17.10 14.70
N SER A 359 15.26 -16.39 13.75
CA SER A 359 15.86 -16.07 12.45
C SER A 359 16.30 -14.61 12.43
N ASP A 360 17.49 -14.35 11.90
CA ASP A 360 18.02 -13.01 11.66
C ASP A 360 18.94 -13.00 10.43
N ALA A 361 19.52 -11.84 10.11
CA ALA A 361 20.37 -11.65 8.94
C ALA A 361 21.68 -12.47 9.00
N ASN A 362 22.05 -13.01 10.17
CA ASN A 362 23.25 -13.81 10.37
C ASN A 362 22.96 -15.32 10.29
N GLY A 363 21.75 -15.71 9.92
CA GLY A 363 21.35 -17.11 9.81
C GLY A 363 20.56 -17.65 10.98
N GLY A 364 20.23 -16.80 11.96
CA GLY A 364 19.45 -17.22 13.10
C GLY A 364 20.20 -18.19 14.02
N GLY A 365 19.45 -18.85 14.89
CA GLY A 365 19.97 -19.88 15.77
C GLY A 365 18.93 -20.43 16.73
N HIS A 366 19.44 -21.25 17.64
CA HIS A 366 18.68 -21.89 18.69
C HIS A 366 19.45 -21.78 20.00
N GLU A 367 18.74 -21.78 21.13
CA GLU A 367 19.35 -21.83 22.45
C GLU A 367 18.48 -22.70 23.36
N PRO A 368 18.98 -23.82 23.89
CA PRO A 368 20.32 -24.42 23.74
C PRO A 368 20.53 -25.20 22.41
N ASP A 369 21.77 -25.38 21.94
CA ASP A 369 22.12 -25.95 20.60
C ASP A 369 21.73 -27.43 20.36
N GLY A 370 21.05 -28.08 21.32
CA GLY A 370 20.69 -29.50 21.23
C GLY A 370 19.75 -29.80 20.06
N ALA A 371 18.69 -29.00 19.88
CA ALA A 371 17.59 -29.34 18.98
C ALA A 371 17.75 -28.84 17.52
N HIS A 372 18.79 -28.06 17.21
CA HIS A 372 18.86 -27.29 15.96
C HIS A 372 20.30 -27.10 15.48
N SER A 373 20.53 -27.09 14.17
CA SER A 373 21.87 -26.81 13.62
C SER A 373 21.88 -26.16 12.22
N GLY A 374 20.73 -25.81 11.66
CA GLY A 374 20.62 -25.17 10.35
C GLY A 374 20.61 -23.64 10.41
N SER A 375 20.84 -23.03 9.25
CA SER A 375 20.76 -21.58 9.04
C SER A 375 19.44 -21.23 8.34
N HIS A 376 18.70 -20.35 8.99
CA HIS A 376 17.44 -19.77 8.54
C HIS A 376 17.57 -18.25 8.62
N ASN A 377 18.01 -17.68 7.50
CA ASN A 377 18.12 -16.24 7.37
C ASN A 377 16.73 -15.61 7.42
N PHE A 378 16.65 -14.50 8.14
CA PHE A 378 15.56 -13.55 8.04
C PHE A 378 16.20 -12.19 7.87
N GLU A 379 15.98 -11.55 6.72
CA GLU A 379 16.63 -10.27 6.44
C GLU A 379 16.14 -9.18 7.42
N GLY A 380 14.95 -9.34 7.98
CA GLY A 380 14.32 -8.35 8.83
C GLY A 380 13.19 -7.65 8.10
N VAL A 381 12.33 -6.96 8.87
CA VAL A 381 11.21 -6.19 8.30
C VAL A 381 11.69 -5.02 7.42
N ASN A 382 12.97 -4.65 7.53
CA ASN A 382 13.62 -3.58 6.76
C ASN A 382 15.15 -3.75 6.68
N ALA A 383 15.68 -4.86 6.13
CA ALA A 383 17.12 -4.94 5.90
C ALA A 383 17.59 -4.10 4.70
N ASN A 384 18.54 -3.19 4.98
CA ASN A 384 19.50 -2.52 4.08
C ASN A 384 19.00 -1.57 2.96
N ALA A 385 17.72 -1.21 2.90
CA ALA A 385 17.14 -0.49 1.74
C ALA A 385 16.97 1.04 1.88
N LEU A 386 17.83 1.74 2.62
CA LEU A 386 17.69 3.18 2.89
C LEU A 386 17.75 4.11 1.67
N SER A 387 18.32 3.65 0.55
CA SER A 387 18.29 4.35 -0.75
C SER A 387 17.77 3.44 -1.87
N GLY A 388 17.38 2.21 -1.51
CA GLY A 388 17.05 1.12 -2.41
C GLY A 388 15.60 0.66 -2.32
N CYS A 389 14.72 1.24 -1.51
CA CYS A 389 13.29 0.85 -1.48
C CYS A 389 12.67 0.83 -2.90
N ALA A 390 13.09 1.76 -3.77
CA ALA A 390 12.68 1.81 -5.18
C ALA A 390 13.50 0.90 -6.13
N ARG A 391 14.53 0.16 -5.65
CA ARG A 391 15.48 -0.64 -6.44
C ARG A 391 15.74 -2.09 -5.96
N SER A 392 15.60 -2.44 -4.68
CA SER A 392 16.08 -3.71 -4.11
C SER A 392 15.10 -4.48 -3.21
N GLY A 393 13.87 -4.01 -2.95
CA GLY A 393 12.79 -4.90 -2.53
C GLY A 393 12.45 -5.05 -1.04
N ASN A 394 13.02 -4.29 -0.11
CA ASN A 394 12.72 -4.49 1.33
C ASN A 394 11.95 -3.35 2.01
N CYS A 395 10.95 -2.75 1.35
CA CYS A 395 10.10 -1.71 1.95
C CYS A 395 8.63 -1.86 1.57
N PHE A 396 7.75 -1.86 2.57
CA PHE A 396 6.30 -1.80 2.35
C PHE A 396 5.87 -0.33 2.11
N MET A 397 4.82 -0.13 1.33
CA MET A 397 4.34 1.21 1.00
C MET A 397 3.53 1.80 2.15
N LYS A 398 4.00 2.86 2.82
CA LYS A 398 3.23 3.55 3.86
C LYS A 398 2.64 4.86 3.32
N PHE A 399 1.44 5.23 3.77
CA PHE A 399 0.87 6.53 3.42
C PHE A 399 1.65 7.67 4.09
N ARG A 400 2.00 8.71 3.32
CA ARG A 400 2.59 9.93 3.85
C ARG A 400 1.49 10.96 4.13
N ALA A 401 1.02 11.00 5.36
CA ALA A 401 0.06 12.02 5.79
C ALA A 401 0.71 13.40 5.79
N ASN A 402 -0.01 14.40 5.26
CA ASN A 402 0.37 15.80 5.35
C ASN A 402 -0.60 16.51 6.33
N PRO A 403 -0.13 17.30 7.31
CA PRO A 403 -1.04 17.98 8.23
C PRO A 403 -1.80 19.15 7.59
N SER A 404 -1.38 19.63 6.41
CA SER A 404 -1.98 20.77 5.74
C SER A 404 -3.29 20.39 5.02
N SER A 405 -4.38 21.08 5.38
CA SER A 405 -5.66 21.01 4.65
C SER A 405 -5.56 21.51 3.21
N ALA A 406 -4.67 22.47 2.96
CA ALA A 406 -4.40 23.00 1.62
C ALA A 406 -3.69 21.98 0.70
N ARG A 407 -3.25 20.83 1.24
CA ARG A 407 -2.64 19.70 0.53
C ARG A 407 -3.52 18.44 0.58
N ASP A 408 -4.81 18.61 0.87
CA ASP A 408 -5.78 17.52 1.03
C ASP A 408 -5.28 16.42 1.98
N TRP A 409 -4.56 16.80 3.04
CA TRP A 409 -4.02 15.88 4.05
C TRP A 409 -3.04 14.82 3.47
N GLY A 410 -2.46 15.09 2.29
CA GLY A 410 -1.54 14.20 1.57
C GLY A 410 -2.23 13.31 0.53
N GLN A 411 -3.53 13.50 0.30
CA GLN A 411 -4.28 12.78 -0.72
C GLN A 411 -3.94 13.31 -2.12
N PRO A 412 -3.50 12.45 -3.07
CA PRO A 412 -2.92 12.93 -4.32
C PRO A 412 -3.95 13.52 -5.26
N ARG A 413 -3.50 14.55 -6.00
CA ARG A 413 -4.26 15.27 -7.02
C ARG A 413 -3.75 14.89 -8.39
N VAL A 414 -4.67 14.79 -9.33
CA VAL A 414 -4.36 14.42 -10.70
C VAL A 414 -4.91 15.48 -11.63
N TYR A 415 -4.05 16.06 -12.45
CA TYR A 415 -4.36 17.13 -13.37
C TYR A 415 -4.35 16.64 -14.81
N SER A 416 -5.24 17.21 -15.62
CA SER A 416 -5.24 17.09 -17.07
C SER A 416 -5.11 18.48 -17.67
N TYR A 417 -4.26 18.61 -18.68
CA TYR A 417 -4.18 19.77 -19.56
C TYR A 417 -4.06 19.28 -20.98
N LEU A 418 -5.03 19.63 -21.82
CA LEU A 418 -5.12 19.19 -23.20
C LEU A 418 -5.42 20.38 -24.10
N THR A 419 -4.85 20.38 -25.31
CA THR A 419 -5.21 21.36 -26.33
C THR A 419 -5.72 20.67 -27.58
N ARG A 420 -6.54 21.38 -28.35
CA ARG A 420 -7.03 20.90 -29.64
C ARG A 420 -7.35 22.05 -30.56
N ARG A 421 -7.03 21.89 -31.84
CA ARG A 421 -7.50 22.79 -32.88
C ARG A 421 -9.02 22.66 -33.04
N LEU A 422 -9.75 23.75 -32.80
CA LEU A 422 -11.22 23.76 -32.86
C LEU A 422 -11.76 23.88 -34.29
N ARG A 423 -10.88 24.30 -35.22
CA ARG A 423 -11.18 24.49 -36.63
C ARG A 423 -10.57 23.39 -37.49
N VAL A 424 -11.25 23.10 -38.59
CA VAL A 424 -10.77 22.20 -39.64
C VAL A 424 -9.69 22.89 -40.47
N GLY A 425 -9.85 24.19 -40.76
CA GLY A 425 -8.87 24.99 -41.50
C GLY A 425 -8.89 24.78 -43.02
N ASP A 426 -9.84 23.99 -43.52
CA ASP A 426 -10.04 23.71 -44.94
C ASP A 426 -11.51 23.95 -45.33
N PRO A 427 -11.81 25.06 -46.05
CA PRO A 427 -13.17 25.36 -46.51
C PRO A 427 -13.79 24.29 -47.42
N LYS A 428 -12.99 23.42 -48.06
CA LYS A 428 -13.52 22.32 -48.87
C LYS A 428 -14.12 21.21 -48.00
N ARG A 429 -13.55 20.98 -46.83
CA ARG A 429 -14.00 19.98 -45.84
C ARG A 429 -14.98 20.57 -44.83
N ALA A 430 -14.90 21.87 -44.59
CA ALA A 430 -15.74 22.64 -43.70
C ALA A 430 -16.28 23.89 -44.42
N PRO A 431 -17.30 23.76 -45.29
CA PRO A 431 -17.82 24.87 -46.11
C PRO A 431 -18.44 26.02 -45.30
N TRP A 432 -18.66 25.82 -44.00
CA TRP A 432 -19.05 26.88 -43.08
C TRP A 432 -17.89 27.78 -42.64
N GLU A 433 -16.63 27.36 -42.81
CA GLU A 433 -15.45 28.20 -42.55
C GLU A 433 -15.23 29.18 -43.71
N LEU A 434 -15.30 30.50 -43.44
CA LEU A 434 -15.20 31.55 -44.47
C LEU A 434 -13.88 31.55 -45.25
N ASN A 435 -12.78 31.19 -44.58
CA ASN A 435 -11.45 31.03 -45.14
C ASN A 435 -10.61 30.19 -44.18
N SER A 436 -9.38 29.83 -44.57
CA SER A 436 -8.45 29.06 -43.72
C SER A 436 -7.89 29.84 -42.52
N SER A 437 -7.93 31.17 -42.53
CA SER A 437 -7.27 32.04 -41.54
C SER A 437 -8.16 32.52 -40.40
N ALA A 438 -9.48 32.28 -40.46
CA ALA A 438 -10.47 32.80 -39.52
C ALA A 438 -10.61 34.32 -39.50
N GLN A 439 -9.93 35.04 -40.39
CA GLN A 439 -9.86 36.49 -40.36
C GLN A 439 -10.52 37.07 -41.60
N VAL A 440 -11.44 38.00 -41.39
CA VAL A 440 -11.93 38.85 -42.47
C VAL A 440 -11.22 40.19 -42.36
N ARG A 441 -10.48 40.54 -43.42
CA ARG A 441 -9.80 41.83 -43.53
C ARG A 441 -10.68 42.76 -44.33
N LEU A 442 -11.09 43.87 -43.71
CA LEU A 442 -11.86 44.93 -44.33
C LEU A 442 -10.91 46.08 -44.60
N ASP A 443 -10.77 46.48 -45.85
CA ASP A 443 -9.95 47.63 -46.24
C ASP A 443 -10.87 48.77 -46.66
N HIS A 444 -10.74 49.94 -46.02
CA HIS A 444 -11.60 51.10 -46.30
C HIS A 444 -10.79 52.33 -46.72
N GLY A 445 -10.00 52.19 -47.78
CA GLY A 445 -9.29 53.30 -48.42
C GLY A 445 -8.47 54.13 -47.42
N ALA A 446 -8.68 55.45 -47.38
CA ALA A 446 -7.98 56.35 -46.47
C ALA A 446 -8.30 56.15 -44.97
N GLN A 447 -9.32 55.36 -44.63
CA GLN A 447 -9.75 55.09 -43.25
C GLN A 447 -9.06 53.86 -42.63
N GLY A 448 -8.22 53.15 -43.39
CA GLY A 448 -7.37 52.06 -42.92
C GLY A 448 -7.96 50.65 -43.07
N SER A 449 -7.15 49.66 -42.69
CA SER A 449 -7.51 48.24 -42.74
C SER A 449 -7.87 47.72 -41.34
N ALA A 450 -9.01 47.06 -41.20
CA ALA A 450 -9.42 46.35 -39.98
C ALA A 450 -9.38 44.83 -40.22
N SER A 451 -8.91 44.07 -39.23
CA SER A 451 -9.00 42.60 -39.24
C SER A 451 -9.96 42.15 -38.15
N LEU A 452 -10.92 41.31 -38.51
CA LEU A 452 -11.87 40.71 -37.58
C LEU A 452 -11.63 39.20 -37.53
N THR A 453 -11.23 38.69 -36.37
CA THR A 453 -11.12 37.25 -36.11
C THR A 453 -12.49 36.69 -35.74
N LEU A 454 -12.98 35.76 -36.54
CA LEU A 454 -14.37 35.27 -36.48
C LEU A 454 -14.55 33.96 -35.72
N ALA A 455 -13.46 33.27 -35.36
CA ALA A 455 -13.51 32.01 -34.63
C ALA A 455 -12.19 31.72 -33.89
N ALA A 456 -12.27 31.09 -32.72
CA ALA A 456 -11.12 30.59 -31.98
C ALA A 456 -10.41 29.47 -32.76
N GLN A 457 -9.08 29.52 -32.82
CA GLN A 457 -8.29 28.51 -33.55
C GLN A 457 -7.98 27.28 -32.71
N GLU A 458 -7.70 27.47 -31.42
CA GLU A 458 -7.31 26.43 -30.48
C GLU A 458 -8.17 26.50 -29.22
N GLY A 459 -8.48 25.34 -28.66
CA GLY A 459 -9.18 25.18 -27.39
C GLY A 459 -8.25 24.48 -26.39
N VAL A 460 -8.31 24.94 -25.15
CA VAL A 460 -7.59 24.37 -24.01
C VAL A 460 -8.61 23.74 -23.06
N ALA A 461 -8.35 22.57 -22.50
CA ALA A 461 -9.14 22.03 -21.40
C ALA A 461 -8.22 21.74 -20.22
N ILE A 462 -8.74 22.03 -19.03
CA ILE A 462 -8.06 21.75 -17.75
C ILE A 462 -9.05 21.06 -16.82
N SER A 463 -8.58 20.04 -16.12
CA SER A 463 -9.40 19.29 -15.17
C SER A 463 -8.55 18.82 -13.99
N LYS A 464 -9.20 18.65 -12.83
CA LYS A 464 -8.60 18.06 -11.64
C LYS A 464 -9.44 16.90 -11.14
N ALA A 465 -8.77 15.83 -10.72
CA ALA A 465 -9.33 14.75 -9.95
C ALA A 465 -8.58 14.64 -8.61
N LEU A 466 -9.28 14.13 -7.60
CA LEU A 466 -8.71 13.84 -6.29
C LEU A 466 -8.84 12.36 -6.01
N VAL A 467 -7.72 11.76 -5.58
CA VAL A 467 -7.69 10.40 -5.06
C VAL A 467 -7.87 10.48 -3.55
N TYR A 468 -9.03 10.08 -3.07
CA TYR A 468 -9.42 10.28 -1.67
C TYR A 468 -9.69 8.97 -0.95
N TYR A 469 -9.42 8.97 0.35
CA TYR A 469 -9.65 7.85 1.24
C TYR A 469 -11.01 7.98 1.91
N HIS A 470 -11.87 6.96 1.78
CA HIS A 470 -13.15 6.95 2.47
C HIS A 470 -13.72 5.54 2.64
N ARG A 471 -13.80 5.09 3.91
CA ARG A 471 -14.48 3.86 4.29
C ARG A 471 -16.00 4.10 4.34
N PHE A 472 -16.78 3.21 3.73
CA PHE A 472 -18.25 3.31 3.85
C PHE A 472 -18.75 2.86 5.23
N GLY A 473 -19.87 3.45 5.65
CA GLY A 473 -20.57 3.09 6.89
C GLY A 473 -20.53 4.20 7.95
N ALA A 474 -21.17 3.93 9.09
CA ALA A 474 -21.13 4.83 10.23
C ALA A 474 -19.68 5.06 10.68
N ASN A 475 -19.30 6.32 10.91
CA ASN A 475 -17.92 6.74 11.25
C ASN A 475 -16.87 6.54 10.14
N GLY A 476 -17.28 6.34 8.89
CA GLY A 476 -16.38 6.14 7.74
C GLY A 476 -15.33 7.24 7.51
N TRP A 477 -15.64 8.47 7.93
CA TRP A 477 -14.74 9.63 7.86
C TRP A 477 -13.78 9.79 9.05
N ARG A 478 -13.91 8.95 10.10
CA ARG A 478 -13.02 9.02 11.28
C ARG A 478 -11.70 8.29 11.06
N GLU A 479 -11.68 7.32 10.15
CA GLU A 479 -10.47 6.57 9.83
C GLU A 479 -9.55 7.43 8.98
N ALA A 480 -8.36 7.74 9.50
CA ALA A 480 -7.36 8.50 8.76
C ALA A 480 -6.88 7.71 7.52
N PRO A 481 -6.51 8.42 6.42
CA PRO A 481 -5.97 7.76 5.24
C PRO A 481 -4.76 6.91 5.59
N ASN A 482 -4.73 5.68 5.07
CA ASN A 482 -3.66 4.73 5.32
C ASN A 482 -3.51 3.74 4.15
N LEU A 483 -2.39 3.01 4.14
CA LEU A 483 -2.14 1.91 3.20
C LEU A 483 -2.24 0.56 3.92
N PHE A 484 -3.19 0.41 4.84
CA PHE A 484 -3.58 -0.89 5.40
C PHE A 484 -5.05 -1.18 5.18
N SER A 485 -5.83 -0.27 4.61
CA SER A 485 -7.26 -0.44 4.35
C SER A 485 -7.56 -0.03 2.91
N PRO A 486 -8.17 -0.90 2.08
CA PRO A 486 -8.34 -0.65 0.64
C PRO A 486 -9.60 0.18 0.35
N TYR A 487 -9.63 1.44 0.83
CA TYR A 487 -10.77 2.35 0.67
C TYR A 487 -10.45 3.62 -0.14
N TRP A 488 -9.41 3.59 -0.96
CA TRP A 488 -9.03 4.66 -1.87
C TRP A 488 -9.94 4.71 -3.09
N ARG A 489 -10.34 5.92 -3.49
CA ARG A 489 -11.29 6.19 -4.56
C ARG A 489 -10.87 7.42 -5.34
N ALA A 490 -11.42 7.57 -6.54
CA ALA A 490 -11.25 8.77 -7.35
C ALA A 490 -12.56 9.55 -7.45
N LYS A 491 -12.46 10.87 -7.52
CA LYS A 491 -13.56 11.77 -7.91
C LYS A 491 -13.03 12.91 -8.75
N LEU A 492 -13.87 13.47 -9.62
CA LEU A 492 -13.62 14.81 -10.16
C LEU A 492 -13.64 15.81 -9.01
N HIS A 493 -12.72 16.76 -9.06
CA HIS A 493 -12.55 17.72 -7.97
C HIS A 493 -12.39 19.13 -8.53
N PRO A 494 -13.02 20.15 -7.94
CA PRO A 494 -12.86 21.53 -8.38
C PRO A 494 -11.39 21.95 -8.34
N ILE A 495 -10.97 22.70 -9.34
CA ILE A 495 -9.64 23.31 -9.40
C ILE A 495 -9.71 24.73 -8.83
N SER A 496 -8.78 25.08 -7.93
CA SER A 496 -8.68 26.46 -7.44
C SER A 496 -8.02 27.36 -8.49
N SER A 497 -8.15 28.68 -8.34
CA SER A 497 -7.45 29.66 -9.18
C SER A 497 -5.93 29.44 -9.16
N ASP A 498 -5.37 29.14 -8.00
CA ASP A 498 -3.93 28.97 -7.81
C ASP A 498 -3.44 27.66 -8.45
N GLU A 499 -4.20 26.57 -8.29
CA GLU A 499 -3.89 25.29 -8.94
C GLU A 499 -4.02 25.40 -10.47
N ALA A 500 -5.04 26.09 -10.97
CA ALA A 500 -5.21 26.34 -12.39
C ALA A 500 -4.04 27.15 -12.93
N ALA A 501 -3.62 28.21 -12.24
CA ALA A 501 -2.46 29.02 -12.61
C ALA A 501 -1.16 28.19 -12.66
N GLU A 502 -0.95 27.29 -11.68
CA GLU A 502 0.20 26.39 -11.62
C GLU A 502 0.22 25.42 -12.81
N VAL A 503 -0.89 24.73 -13.07
CA VAL A 503 -1.00 23.77 -14.18
C VAL A 503 -0.84 24.47 -15.53
N LEU A 504 -1.43 25.65 -15.71
CA LEU A 504 -1.33 26.44 -16.94
C LEU A 504 0.11 26.95 -17.16
N ASN A 505 0.80 27.39 -16.11
CA ASN A 505 2.21 27.76 -16.19
C ASN A 505 3.09 26.56 -16.55
N ALA A 506 2.86 25.41 -15.90
CA ALA A 506 3.57 24.18 -16.23
C ALA A 506 3.34 23.77 -17.70
N ALA A 507 2.12 23.96 -18.20
CA ALA A 507 1.79 23.73 -19.59
C ALA A 507 2.33 24.78 -20.59
N GLY A 508 3.03 25.82 -20.12
CA GLY A 508 3.57 26.90 -20.94
C GLY A 508 2.55 27.96 -21.39
N ASN A 509 1.33 27.94 -20.83
CA ASN A 509 0.26 28.88 -21.14
C ASN A 509 0.19 30.01 -20.11
N THR A 510 1.19 30.89 -20.14
CA THR A 510 1.35 31.98 -19.16
C THR A 510 0.22 33.00 -19.20
N ASP A 511 -0.38 33.22 -20.37
CA ASP A 511 -1.49 34.18 -20.52
C ASP A 511 -2.76 33.65 -19.85
N ALA A 512 -3.11 32.38 -20.07
CA ALA A 512 -4.21 31.74 -19.37
C ALA A 512 -3.94 31.63 -17.86
N SER A 513 -2.69 31.42 -17.46
CA SER A 513 -2.30 31.40 -16.05
C SER A 513 -2.56 32.74 -15.34
N ARG A 514 -2.20 33.87 -15.98
CA ARG A 514 -2.51 35.21 -15.43
C ARG A 514 -4.01 35.44 -15.35
N LEU A 515 -4.78 34.97 -16.33
CA LEU A 515 -6.24 35.06 -16.33
C LEU A 515 -6.87 34.22 -15.20
N ALA A 516 -6.31 33.06 -14.88
CA ALA A 516 -6.77 32.20 -13.78
C ALA A 516 -6.76 32.90 -12.41
N GLN A 517 -5.84 33.87 -12.24
CA GLN A 517 -5.65 34.61 -11.01
C GLN A 517 -6.54 35.87 -10.91
N VAL A 518 -7.28 36.20 -11.98
CA VAL A 518 -8.17 37.37 -11.97
C VAL A 518 -9.44 37.05 -11.16
N PRO A 519 -9.73 37.82 -10.09
CA PRO A 519 -10.92 37.58 -9.27
C PRO A 519 -12.21 37.63 -10.10
N GLY A 520 -13.07 36.62 -9.96
CA GLY A 520 -14.36 36.54 -10.65
C GLY A 520 -14.32 35.95 -12.06
N VAL A 521 -13.15 35.59 -12.59
CA VAL A 521 -13.02 34.85 -13.84
C VAL A 521 -13.01 33.35 -13.52
N SER A 522 -14.09 32.64 -13.84
CA SER A 522 -14.08 31.17 -13.82
C SER A 522 -13.48 30.65 -15.13
N LEU A 523 -12.42 29.87 -15.04
CA LEU A 523 -11.84 29.14 -16.19
C LEU A 523 -12.59 27.86 -16.53
#